data_AF-A0A2K3IYT1-F1
#
_entry.id   AF-A0A2K3IYT1-F1
#
_cell.length_a   1.000
_cell.length_b   1.000
_cell.length_c   1.000
_cell.angle_alpha   90.00
_cell.angle_beta   90.00
_cell.angle_gamma   90.00
#
_symmetry.space_group_name_H-M   'P 1'
#
loop_
_entity.id
_entity.type
_entity.pdbx_description
1 polymer ?
#
loop_
_entity_poly.entity_id
_entity_poly.type
_entity_poly.pdbx_seq_one_letter_code
_entity_poly.pdbx_strand_id
1 'polypeptide(L)'
;MEENEPIASRPDVGWRPTFSIIVGVGWLIFLIAWFAFYASNYVWEQNIAIILLSILVAFTLLGGVWAIWGLKMIPKEGREMFKTFGFKWRVQVSIIIPYVAMIFLIIWFWHYAIVFNFDVWKNIAVLLITLLILGGLLGAIWARWGMKNAWKFDKQATYYCNEENKEKPENKKEED
;
A
#
# COMPACT_ATOMS: atom_id res chain seq x y z
N MET A 1 8.60 33.61 32.44
CA MET A 1 7.58 33.47 31.38
C MET A 1 8.19 32.51 30.38
N GLU A 2 7.85 31.22 30.48
CA GLU A 2 8.27 30.24 29.47
C GLU A 2 7.57 30.59 28.16
N GLU A 3 8.38 30.95 27.18
CA GLU A 3 7.95 31.19 25.81
C GLU A 3 7.52 29.83 25.26
N ASN A 4 6.19 29.63 25.15
CA ASN A 4 5.63 28.42 24.56
C ASN A 4 6.14 28.33 23.13
N GLU A 5 7.08 27.41 22.88
CA GLU A 5 7.50 27.11 21.52
C GLU A 5 6.27 26.83 20.64
N PRO A 6 6.22 27.36 19.40
CA PRO A 6 5.10 27.13 18.51
C PRO A 6 4.99 25.63 18.29
N ILE A 7 3.90 25.03 18.79
CA ILE A 7 3.57 23.62 18.54
C ILE A 7 3.61 23.45 17.03
N ALA A 8 4.67 22.80 16.52
CA ALA A 8 4.81 22.51 15.10
C ALA A 8 3.50 21.85 14.65
N SER A 9 2.70 22.59 13.87
CA SER A 9 1.32 22.20 13.59
C SER A 9 1.35 20.84 12.89
N ARG A 10 0.96 19.78 13.60
CA ARG A 10 0.96 18.44 13.03
C ARG A 10 0.06 18.46 11.80
N PRO A 11 0.50 17.88 10.68
CA PRO A 11 -0.31 17.84 9.47
C PRO A 11 -1.68 17.25 9.77
N ASP A 12 -2.74 18.04 9.55
CA ASP A 12 -4.11 17.61 9.83
C ASP A 12 -4.48 16.39 8.97
N VAL A 13 -4.83 15.30 9.65
CA VAL A 13 -5.32 14.07 9.03
C VAL A 13 -6.76 14.22 8.53
N GLY A 14 -7.48 15.23 9.02
CA GLY A 14 -8.79 15.68 8.57
C GLY A 14 -9.87 14.60 8.67
N TRP A 15 -10.77 14.57 7.67
CA TRP A 15 -11.91 13.66 7.60
C TRP A 15 -11.56 12.21 7.17
N ARG A 16 -10.30 11.92 6.83
CA ARG A 16 -9.88 10.62 6.28
C ARG A 16 -10.04 9.44 7.25
N PRO A 17 -9.77 9.59 8.56
CA PRO A 17 -10.07 8.53 9.52
C PRO A 17 -11.57 8.21 9.56
N THR A 18 -12.43 9.24 9.59
CA THR A 18 -13.89 9.07 9.52
C THR A 18 -14.32 8.34 8.25
N PHE A 19 -13.78 8.73 7.09
CA PHE A 19 -14.03 8.01 5.83
C PHE A 19 -13.58 6.54 5.90
N SER A 20 -12.43 6.27 6.51
CA SER A 20 -11.93 4.90 6.65
C SER A 20 -12.83 4.05 7.53
N ILE A 21 -13.39 4.62 8.60
CA ILE A 21 -14.39 3.97 9.45
C ILE A 21 -15.66 3.68 8.65
N ILE A 22 -16.18 4.65 7.89
CA ILE A 22 -17.38 4.47 7.06
C ILE A 22 -17.18 3.36 6.03
N VAL A 23 -16.05 3.37 5.31
CA VAL A 23 -15.73 2.33 4.32
C VAL A 23 -15.58 0.96 5.00
N GLY A 24 -14.88 0.89 6.14
CA GLY A 24 -14.69 -0.36 6.89
C GLY A 24 -16.01 -0.94 7.40
N VAL A 25 -16.84 -0.13 8.05
CA VAL A 25 -18.16 -0.54 8.53
C VAL A 25 -19.08 -0.92 7.37
N GLY A 26 -19.11 -0.12 6.30
CA GLY A 26 -19.90 -0.42 5.10
C GLY A 26 -19.49 -1.74 4.44
N TRP A 27 -18.18 -2.00 4.36
CA TRP A 27 -17.65 -3.27 3.85
C TRP A 27 -18.02 -4.47 4.74
N LEU A 28 -17.97 -4.32 6.08
CA LEU A 28 -18.43 -5.37 7.01
C LEU A 28 -19.94 -5.65 6.87
N ILE A 29 -20.76 -4.60 6.77
CA ILE A 29 -22.20 -4.75 6.53
C ILE A 29 -22.44 -5.50 5.22
N PHE A 30 -21.71 -5.14 4.16
CA PHE A 30 -21.76 -5.84 2.89
C PHE A 30 -21.40 -7.32 3.05
N LEU A 31 -20.31 -7.66 3.74
CA LEU A 31 -19.92 -9.06 3.94
C LEU A 31 -20.98 -9.86 4.71
N ILE A 32 -21.52 -9.29 5.79
CA ILE A 32 -22.58 -9.93 6.57
C ILE A 32 -23.80 -10.16 5.69
N ALA A 33 -24.25 -9.14 4.95
CA ALA A 33 -25.38 -9.26 4.05
C ALA A 33 -25.12 -10.29 2.95
N TRP A 34 -23.92 -10.29 2.36
CA TRP A 34 -23.51 -11.23 1.33
C TRP A 34 -23.61 -12.68 1.82
N PHE A 35 -22.92 -12.99 2.92
CA PHE A 35 -22.89 -14.35 3.46
C PHE A 35 -24.23 -14.81 4.01
N ALA A 36 -25.00 -13.93 4.65
CA ALA A 36 -26.28 -14.30 5.25
C ALA A 36 -27.40 -14.52 4.23
N PHE A 37 -27.40 -13.77 3.12
CA PHE A 37 -28.57 -13.73 2.22
C PHE A 37 -28.29 -14.13 0.77
N TYR A 38 -27.06 -13.95 0.27
CA TYR A 38 -26.77 -14.11 -1.16
C TYR A 38 -25.88 -15.30 -1.46
N ALA A 39 -24.92 -15.62 -0.59
CA ALA A 39 -23.85 -16.57 -0.87
C ALA A 39 -24.33 -17.99 -1.20
N SER A 40 -25.49 -18.41 -0.67
CA SER A 40 -26.06 -19.75 -0.94
C SER A 40 -26.50 -19.96 -2.39
N ASN A 41 -26.74 -18.89 -3.14
CA ASN A 41 -27.12 -18.97 -4.55
C ASN A 41 -25.91 -19.08 -5.49
N TYR A 42 -24.70 -19.07 -4.95
CA TYR A 42 -23.45 -19.08 -5.69
C TYR A 42 -22.62 -20.29 -5.29
N VAL A 43 -21.88 -20.83 -6.24
CA VAL A 43 -20.85 -21.84 -5.92
C VAL A 43 -19.69 -21.19 -5.16
N TRP A 44 -18.89 -21.99 -4.47
CA TRP A 44 -17.84 -21.48 -3.57
C TRP A 44 -16.80 -20.64 -4.32
N GLU A 45 -16.49 -20.96 -5.58
CA GLU A 45 -15.58 -20.20 -6.44
C GLU A 45 -16.12 -18.79 -6.72
N GLN A 46 -17.40 -18.67 -7.06
CA GLN A 46 -18.03 -17.37 -7.31
C GLN A 46 -18.09 -16.52 -6.04
N ASN A 47 -18.37 -17.15 -4.89
CA ASN A 47 -18.30 -16.48 -3.60
C ASN A 47 -16.90 -15.90 -3.34
N ILE A 48 -15.83 -16.64 -3.65
CA ILE A 48 -14.45 -16.12 -3.58
C ILE A 48 -14.26 -14.93 -4.53
N ALA A 49 -14.70 -15.03 -5.79
CA ALA A 49 -14.59 -13.94 -6.75
C ALA A 49 -15.25 -12.65 -6.25
N ILE A 50 -16.42 -12.75 -5.60
CA ILE A 50 -17.18 -11.62 -5.08
C ILE A 50 -16.51 -11.02 -3.85
N ILE A 51 -15.93 -11.84 -2.98
CA ILE A 51 -15.12 -11.38 -1.85
C ILE A 51 -13.90 -10.61 -2.37
N LEU A 52 -13.16 -11.17 -3.35
CA LEU A 52 -12.01 -10.49 -3.97
C LEU A 52 -12.41 -9.16 -4.62
N LEU A 53 -13.56 -9.12 -5.31
CA LEU A 53 -14.10 -7.89 -5.90
C LEU A 53 -14.41 -6.85 -4.82
N SER A 54 -15.02 -7.25 -3.71
CA SER A 54 -15.33 -6.34 -2.61
C SER A 54 -14.07 -5.76 -1.96
N ILE A 55 -13.03 -6.59 -1.81
CA ILE A 55 -11.72 -6.19 -1.31
C ILE A 55 -11.06 -5.22 -2.29
N LEU A 56 -11.14 -5.47 -3.59
CA LEU A 56 -10.62 -4.58 -4.63
C LEU A 56 -11.27 -3.19 -4.55
N VAL A 57 -12.59 -3.13 -4.38
CA VAL A 57 -13.33 -1.88 -4.21
C VAL A 57 -12.90 -1.16 -2.93
N ALA A 58 -12.85 -1.85 -1.80
CA ALA A 58 -12.44 -1.26 -0.52
C ALA A 58 -11.00 -0.71 -0.58
N PHE A 59 -10.06 -1.47 -1.15
CA PHE A 59 -8.68 -1.01 -1.36
C PHE A 59 -8.59 0.17 -2.32
N THR A 60 -9.44 0.24 -3.34
CA THR A 60 -9.46 1.38 -4.27
C THR A 60 -9.87 2.66 -3.54
N LEU A 61 -10.94 2.60 -2.75
CA LEU A 61 -11.44 3.73 -1.99
C LEU A 61 -10.45 4.21 -0.94
N LEU A 62 -9.97 3.29 -0.09
CA LEU A 62 -9.02 3.61 0.97
C LEU A 62 -7.66 3.99 0.39
N GLY A 63 -7.12 3.15 -0.49
CA GLY A 63 -5.82 3.35 -1.12
C GLY A 63 -5.76 4.66 -1.90
N GLY A 64 -6.82 5.04 -2.63
CA GLY A 64 -6.88 6.31 -3.33
C GLY A 64 -6.80 7.52 -2.40
N VAL A 65 -7.66 7.56 -1.37
CA VAL A 65 -7.71 8.68 -0.40
C VAL A 65 -6.38 8.83 0.34
N TRP A 66 -5.80 7.71 0.79
CA TRP A 66 -4.54 7.72 1.54
C TRP A 66 -3.33 7.95 0.65
N ALA A 67 -3.30 7.45 -0.58
CA ALA A 67 -2.21 7.71 -1.53
C ALA A 67 -2.15 9.19 -1.91
N ILE A 68 -3.29 9.83 -2.20
CA ILE A 68 -3.34 11.26 -2.53
C ILE A 68 -2.79 12.11 -1.37
N TRP A 69 -3.16 11.76 -0.14
CA TRP A 69 -2.63 12.46 1.03
C TRP A 69 -1.16 12.17 1.29
N GLY A 70 -0.75 10.90 1.20
CA GLY A 70 0.63 10.48 1.37
C GLY A 70 1.56 11.22 0.41
N LEU A 71 1.14 11.40 -0.85
CA LEU A 71 1.86 12.19 -1.84
C LEU A 71 2.00 13.67 -1.46
N LYS A 72 1.00 14.26 -0.79
CA LYS A 72 1.06 15.65 -0.28
C LYS A 72 1.99 15.80 0.91
N MET A 73 2.14 14.74 1.72
CA MET A 73 2.95 14.74 2.95
C MET A 73 4.41 14.33 2.73
N ILE A 74 4.85 14.14 1.49
CA ILE A 74 6.23 13.75 1.22
C ILE A 74 7.18 14.90 1.63
N PRO A 75 8.14 14.66 2.55
CA PRO A 75 9.11 15.65 2.96
C PRO A 75 10.09 15.96 1.82
N LYS A 76 10.95 16.97 1.98
CA LYS A 76 11.83 17.42 0.88
C LYS A 76 12.78 16.29 0.43
N GLU A 77 13.34 15.53 1.37
CA GLU A 77 14.24 14.40 1.10
C GLU A 77 13.50 13.31 0.31
N GLY A 78 12.25 13.01 0.70
CA GLY A 78 11.39 12.08 -0.01
C GLY A 78 11.11 12.51 -1.44
N ARG A 79 10.91 13.81 -1.68
CA ARG A 79 10.71 14.36 -3.04
C ARG A 79 11.96 14.20 -3.92
N GLU A 80 13.16 14.31 -3.35
CA GLU A 80 14.40 14.02 -4.07
C GLU A 80 14.49 12.55 -4.47
N MET A 81 14.03 11.63 -3.62
CA MET A 81 13.96 10.20 -3.97
C MET A 81 13.09 9.96 -5.21
N PHE A 82 11.95 10.66 -5.33
CA PHE A 82 11.10 10.59 -6.53
C PHE A 82 11.75 11.12 -7.81
N LYS A 83 12.81 11.92 -7.73
CA LYS A 83 13.57 12.38 -8.91
C LYS A 83 14.57 11.34 -9.40
N THR A 84 14.91 10.36 -8.58
CA THR A 84 15.87 9.31 -8.99
C THR A 84 15.32 8.47 -10.14
N PHE A 85 16.18 8.21 -11.13
CA PHE A 85 15.78 7.49 -12.33
C PHE A 85 15.23 6.10 -11.99
N GLY A 86 14.01 5.84 -12.48
CA GLY A 86 13.32 4.56 -12.31
C GLY A 86 12.51 4.41 -11.03
N PHE A 87 12.61 5.30 -10.04
CA PHE A 87 11.84 5.16 -8.78
C PHE A 87 10.33 5.33 -9.00
N LYS A 88 9.92 6.43 -9.65
CA LYS A 88 8.51 6.72 -9.97
C LYS A 88 7.79 5.57 -10.67
N TRP A 89 8.39 5.03 -11.73
CA TRP A 89 7.82 3.91 -12.48
C TRP A 89 7.65 2.66 -11.61
N ARG A 90 8.59 2.36 -10.72
CA ARG A 90 8.48 1.20 -9.81
C ARG A 90 7.34 1.34 -8.82
N VAL A 91 7.15 2.55 -8.28
CA VAL A 91 6.02 2.85 -7.39
C VAL A 91 4.71 2.63 -8.15
N GLN A 92 4.59 3.17 -9.37
CA GLN A 92 3.41 2.97 -10.22
C GLN A 92 3.16 1.49 -10.51
N VAL A 93 4.20 0.74 -10.90
CA VAL A 93 4.13 -0.70 -11.16
C VAL A 93 3.70 -1.48 -9.90
N SER A 94 4.21 -1.09 -8.73
CA SER A 94 3.86 -1.74 -7.46
C SER A 94 2.42 -1.49 -7.04
N ILE A 95 1.81 -0.40 -7.53
CA ILE A 95 0.39 -0.12 -7.35
C ILE A 95 -0.43 -0.88 -8.40
N ILE A 96 -0.03 -0.88 -9.67
CA ILE A 96 -0.81 -1.46 -10.78
C ILE A 96 -0.82 -2.99 -10.75
N ILE A 97 0.33 -3.63 -10.49
CA ILE A 97 0.46 -5.09 -10.56
C ILE A 97 -0.53 -5.81 -9.62
N PRO A 98 -0.69 -5.42 -8.34
CA PRO A 98 -1.68 -6.03 -7.46
C PRO A 98 -3.11 -5.91 -7.97
N TYR A 99 -3.49 -4.80 -8.61
CA TYR A 99 -4.82 -4.64 -9.21
C TYR A 99 -5.01 -5.60 -10.39
N VAL A 100 -4.01 -5.70 -11.26
CA VAL A 100 -4.05 -6.65 -12.39
C VAL A 100 -4.17 -8.09 -11.89
N ALA A 101 -3.39 -8.47 -10.86
CA ALA A 101 -3.48 -9.79 -10.26
C ALA A 101 -4.85 -10.04 -9.60
N MET A 102 -5.42 -9.04 -8.93
CA MET A 102 -6.76 -9.15 -8.34
C MET A 102 -7.84 -9.34 -9.40
N ILE A 103 -7.81 -8.54 -10.47
CA ILE A 103 -8.74 -8.66 -11.60
C ILE A 103 -8.60 -10.04 -12.27
N PHE A 104 -7.37 -10.50 -12.48
CA PHE A 104 -7.10 -11.83 -12.99
C PHE A 104 -7.73 -12.92 -12.11
N LEU A 105 -7.54 -12.86 -10.79
CA LEU A 105 -8.11 -13.84 -9.86
C LEU A 105 -9.64 -13.78 -9.82
N ILE A 106 -10.24 -12.59 -9.89
CA ILE A 106 -11.70 -12.43 -9.97
C ILE A 106 -12.23 -13.13 -11.23
N ILE A 107 -11.61 -12.88 -12.39
CA ILE A 107 -11.99 -13.52 -13.66
C ILE A 107 -11.76 -15.04 -13.57
N TRP A 108 -10.64 -15.47 -12.98
CA TRP A 108 -10.31 -16.87 -12.77
C TRP A 108 -11.38 -17.60 -11.98
N PHE A 109 -11.70 -17.13 -10.77
CA PHE A 109 -12.68 -17.77 -9.90
C PHE A 109 -14.10 -17.68 -10.43
N TRP A 110 -14.45 -16.62 -11.14
CA TRP A 110 -15.79 -16.49 -11.73
C TRP A 110 -16.01 -17.39 -12.94
N HIS A 111 -15.02 -17.50 -13.84
CA HIS A 111 -15.19 -18.18 -15.12
C HIS A 111 -14.40 -19.48 -15.18
N TYR A 112 -13.07 -19.41 -15.05
CA TYR A 112 -12.19 -20.51 -15.40
C TYR A 112 -12.20 -21.66 -14.38
N ALA A 113 -12.24 -21.36 -13.08
CA ALA A 113 -12.26 -22.37 -12.03
C ALA A 113 -13.46 -23.33 -12.17
N ILE A 114 -14.62 -22.77 -12.56
CA ILE A 114 -15.87 -23.51 -12.78
C ILE A 114 -15.80 -24.28 -14.09
N VAL A 115 -15.46 -23.60 -15.20
CA VAL A 115 -15.44 -24.21 -16.54
C VAL A 115 -14.50 -25.41 -16.60
N PHE A 116 -13.35 -25.34 -15.92
CA PHE A 116 -12.38 -26.43 -15.90
C PHE A 116 -12.57 -27.42 -14.75
N ASN A 117 -13.61 -27.27 -13.92
CA ASN A 117 -13.89 -28.10 -12.75
C ASN A 117 -12.66 -28.28 -11.84
N PHE A 118 -12.00 -27.16 -11.51
CA PHE A 118 -10.82 -27.20 -10.65
C PHE A 118 -11.22 -27.51 -9.21
N ASP A 119 -10.61 -28.54 -8.64
CA ASP A 119 -10.71 -28.79 -7.21
C ASP A 119 -10.05 -27.66 -6.39
N VAL A 120 -10.33 -27.67 -5.09
CA VAL A 120 -9.84 -26.65 -4.16
C VAL A 120 -8.30 -26.57 -4.18
N TRP A 121 -7.60 -27.70 -4.28
CA TRP A 121 -6.13 -27.73 -4.26
C TRP A 121 -5.52 -27.11 -5.52
N LYS A 122 -6.10 -27.36 -6.69
CA LYS A 122 -5.68 -26.71 -7.95
C LYS A 122 -5.91 -25.21 -7.91
N ASN A 123 -7.04 -24.76 -7.35
CA ASN A 123 -7.31 -23.33 -7.18
C ASN A 123 -6.33 -22.68 -6.19
N ILE A 124 -5.96 -23.36 -5.10
CA ILE A 124 -4.90 -22.93 -4.20
C ILE A 124 -3.56 -22.84 -4.94
N ALA A 125 -3.22 -23.81 -5.79
CA ALA A 125 -2.00 -23.77 -6.58
C ALA A 125 -1.96 -22.55 -7.52
N VAL A 126 -3.07 -22.23 -8.19
CA VAL A 126 -3.20 -21.02 -9.04
C VAL A 126 -2.99 -19.74 -8.22
N LEU A 127 -3.59 -19.65 -7.04
CA LEU A 127 -3.39 -18.53 -6.13
C LEU A 127 -1.91 -18.38 -5.76
N LEU A 128 -1.27 -19.47 -5.33
CA LEU A 128 0.14 -19.47 -4.92
C LEU A 128 1.08 -19.09 -6.07
N ILE A 129 0.85 -19.64 -7.27
CA ILE A 129 1.63 -19.29 -8.47
C ILE A 129 1.47 -17.81 -8.79
N THR A 130 0.25 -17.27 -8.71
CA THR A 130 -0.02 -15.84 -8.95
C THR A 130 0.74 -14.96 -7.96
N LEU A 131 0.71 -15.31 -6.67
CA LEU A 131 1.45 -14.60 -5.62
C LEU A 131 2.96 -14.70 -5.81
N LEU A 132 3.47 -15.86 -6.23
CA LEU A 132 4.89 -16.09 -6.47
C LEU A 132 5.39 -15.29 -7.68
N ILE A 133 4.60 -15.23 -8.77
CA ILE A 133 4.90 -14.38 -9.93
C ILE A 133 4.91 -12.91 -9.51
N LEU A 134 3.90 -12.47 -8.76
CA LEU A 134 3.79 -11.08 -8.29
C LEU A 134 4.97 -10.70 -7.38
N GLY A 135 5.26 -11.51 -6.36
CA GLY A 135 6.36 -11.29 -5.42
C GLY A 135 7.73 -11.39 -6.10
N GLY A 136 7.91 -12.35 -6.99
CA GLY A 136 9.14 -12.53 -7.76
C GLY A 136 9.42 -11.36 -8.70
N LEU A 137 8.41 -10.89 -9.45
CA LEU A 137 8.55 -9.74 -10.33
C LEU A 137 8.81 -8.45 -9.56
N LEU A 138 8.02 -8.15 -8.54
CA LEU A 138 8.20 -6.95 -7.71
C LEU A 138 9.56 -6.99 -6.99
N GLY A 139 9.90 -8.13 -6.39
CA GLY A 139 11.18 -8.35 -5.73
C GLY A 139 12.36 -8.16 -6.67
N ALA A 140 12.34 -8.77 -7.86
CA ALA A 140 13.41 -8.65 -8.84
C ALA A 140 13.57 -7.21 -9.36
N ILE A 141 12.44 -6.52 -9.60
CA ILE A 141 12.43 -5.10 -9.95
C ILE A 141 13.14 -4.33 -8.84
N TRP A 142 12.61 -4.34 -7.61
CA TRP A 142 13.13 -3.53 -6.50
C TRP A 142 14.55 -3.88 -6.10
N ALA A 143 14.90 -5.15 -5.93
CA ALA A 143 16.23 -5.59 -5.51
C ALA A 143 17.33 -5.09 -6.44
N ARG A 144 17.13 -5.24 -7.76
CA ARG A 144 18.13 -4.81 -8.76
C ARG A 144 18.42 -3.32 -8.70
N TRP A 145 17.43 -2.49 -8.39
CA TRP A 145 17.61 -1.04 -8.32
C TRP A 145 18.09 -0.56 -6.96
N GLY A 146 17.62 -1.20 -5.88
CA GLY A 146 18.07 -0.93 -4.53
C GLY A 146 19.59 -1.12 -4.45
N MET A 147 20.10 -2.24 -4.94
CA MET A 147 21.55 -2.50 -4.98
C MET A 147 22.33 -1.43 -5.78
N LYS A 148 21.81 -0.97 -6.92
CA LYS A 148 22.47 0.03 -7.76
C LYS A 148 22.52 1.43 -7.13
N ASN A 149 21.55 1.76 -6.28
CA ASN A 149 21.40 3.10 -5.72
C ASN A 149 21.66 3.15 -4.20
N ALA A 150 21.95 2.02 -3.56
CA ALA A 150 22.16 1.92 -2.11
C ALA A 150 23.16 2.95 -1.59
N TRP A 151 24.33 3.04 -2.21
CA TRP A 151 25.37 3.99 -1.81
C TRP A 151 24.96 5.47 -1.94
N LYS A 152 24.05 5.80 -2.88
CA LYS A 152 23.55 7.18 -3.05
C LYS A 152 22.64 7.56 -1.89
N PHE A 153 21.79 6.63 -1.47
CA PHE A 153 20.89 6.86 -0.34
C PHE A 153 21.64 6.91 0.98
N ASP A 154 22.65 6.06 1.15
CA ASP A 154 23.54 6.12 2.31
C ASP A 154 24.21 7.50 2.43
N LYS A 155 24.87 7.96 1.35
CA LYS A 155 25.50 9.28 1.31
C LYS A 155 24.52 10.41 1.56
N GLN A 156 23.32 10.33 1.00
CA GLN A 156 22.28 11.35 1.16
C GLN A 156 21.76 11.39 2.60
N ALA A 157 21.56 10.23 3.24
CA ALA A 157 21.17 10.15 4.65
C ALA A 157 22.25 10.73 5.57
N THR A 158 23.52 10.41 5.34
CA THR A 158 24.63 10.98 6.12
C THR A 158 24.70 12.50 5.99
N TYR A 159 24.47 13.05 4.80
CA TYR A 159 24.46 14.49 4.57
C TYR A 159 23.38 15.20 5.41
N TYR A 160 22.14 14.72 5.39
CA TYR A 160 21.05 15.34 6.16
C TYR A 160 21.26 15.23 7.68
N CYS A 161 21.76 14.09 8.19
CA CYS A 161 22.10 13.96 9.61
C CYS A 161 23.15 14.99 10.05
N ASN A 162 24.17 15.21 9.22
CA ASN A 162 25.23 16.17 9.54
C ASN A 162 24.74 17.63 9.47
N GLU A 163 23.81 17.96 8.57
CA GLU A 163 23.19 19.28 8.51
C GLU A 163 22.28 19.53 9.71
N GLU A 164 21.41 18.59 10.07
CA GLU A 164 20.52 18.72 11.23
C GLU A 164 21.31 18.91 12.54
N ASN A 165 22.43 18.19 12.70
CA ASN A 165 23.32 18.32 13.85
C ASN A 165 24.03 19.69 13.92
N LYS A 166 24.22 20.38 12.78
CA LYS A 166 24.76 21.75 12.77
C LYS A 166 23.71 22.79 13.12
N GLU A 167 22.45 22.54 12.77
CA GLU A 167 21.33 23.46 13.04
C GLU A 167 20.82 23.39 14.48
N LYS A 168 21.12 22.33 15.24
CA LYS A 168 20.92 22.30 16.69
C LYS A 168 22.13 22.91 17.40
N PRO A 169 22.09 24.19 17.86
CA PRO A 169 23.14 24.71 18.72
C PRO A 169 23.23 23.84 19.98
N GLU A 170 24.47 23.58 20.39
CA GLU A 170 24.86 22.76 21.52
C GLU A 170 24.34 23.38 22.83
N ASN A 171 23.07 23.16 23.17
CA ASN A 171 22.50 23.58 24.45
C ASN A 171 22.97 22.59 25.54
N LYS A 172 24.26 22.66 25.88
CA LYS A 172 24.87 21.88 26.96
C LYS A 172 26.23 22.43 27.38
N LYS A 173 26.28 23.70 27.80
CA LYS A 173 27.42 24.28 28.54
C LYS A 173 27.00 25.34 29.57
N GLU A 174 25.96 25.10 30.36
CA GLU A 174 25.70 25.91 31.56
C GLU A 174 25.09 25.00 32.65
N GLU A 175 25.95 24.34 33.42
CA GLU A 175 25.67 23.81 34.77
C GLU A 175 27.04 23.43 35.38
N ASP A 176 27.81 24.46 35.74
CA ASP A 176 28.94 24.39 36.69
C ASP A 176 28.61 25.30 37.89
#